data_AF-A0A842SLT8-F1
#
_entry.id   AF-A0A842SLT8-F1
#
_cell.length_a   1.000
_cell.length_b   1.000
_cell.length_c   1.000
_cell.angle_alpha   90.00
_cell.angle_beta   90.00
_cell.angle_gamma   90.00
#
_symmetry.space_group_name_H-M   'P 1'
#
loop_
_entity.id
_entity.type
_entity.pdbx_description
1 polymer ?
#
loop_
_entity_poly.entity_id
_entity_poly.type
_entity_poly.pdbx_seq_one_letter_code
_entity_poly.pdbx_strand_id
1 'polypeptide(L)'
;MNSIYKTIFKNGSKTYYYSSFFFPPKVKEDVFKLYSFVRVADDFVDTIPQKKEEFYEFRKLYERSLEGEKTGDILIDGFSDVRDRRDFDPSWIDAFLNSMESDLYISS
;
A
#
# COMPACT_ATOMS: atom_id res chain seq x y z
N MET A 1 -9.62 -12.15 6.00
CA MET A 1 -8.59 -11.52 5.15
C MET A 1 -8.87 -11.82 3.68
N ASN A 2 -9.06 -10.78 2.86
CA ASN A 2 -9.29 -10.90 1.42
C ASN A 2 -8.09 -11.61 0.74
N SER A 3 -8.35 -12.47 -0.24
CA SER A 3 -7.31 -13.23 -0.95
C SER A 3 -6.33 -12.32 -1.70
N ILE A 4 -6.75 -11.12 -2.11
CA ILE A 4 -5.92 -10.18 -2.87
C ILE A 4 -4.66 -9.76 -2.11
N TYR A 5 -4.76 -9.40 -0.81
CA TYR A 5 -3.60 -9.01 0.00
C TYR A 5 -2.59 -10.14 0.12
N LYS A 6 -3.08 -11.38 0.27
CA LYS A 6 -2.21 -12.56 0.35
C LYS A 6 -1.43 -12.76 -0.95
N THR A 7 -2.09 -12.58 -2.09
CA THR A 7 -1.48 -12.73 -3.41
C THR A 7 -0.45 -11.63 -3.68
N ILE A 8 -0.81 -10.36 -3.47
CA ILE A 8 0.10 -9.21 -3.65
C ILE A 8 1.33 -9.38 -2.76
N PHE A 9 1.12 -9.63 -1.47
CA PHE A 9 2.23 -9.78 -0.53
C PHE A 9 3.13 -10.95 -0.91
N LYS A 10 2.57 -12.15 -1.14
CA LYS A 10 3.37 -13.32 -1.46
C LYS A 10 4.20 -13.14 -2.74
N ASN A 11 3.66 -12.41 -3.73
CA ASN A 11 4.35 -12.14 -4.97
C ASN A 11 5.42 -11.04 -4.82
N GLY A 12 5.15 -9.99 -4.03
CA GLY A 12 6.09 -8.89 -3.77
C GLY A 12 7.27 -9.31 -2.90
N SER A 13 7.06 -10.17 -1.89
CA SER A 13 8.17 -10.71 -1.09
C SER A 13 7.82 -12.03 -0.43
N LYS A 14 8.40 -13.13 -0.93
CA LYS A 14 8.24 -14.47 -0.34
C LYS A 14 8.81 -14.52 1.07
N THR A 15 10.00 -13.97 1.29
CA THR A 15 10.67 -14.02 2.60
C THR A 15 9.85 -13.28 3.65
N TYR A 16 9.42 -12.05 3.35
CA TYR A 16 8.64 -11.26 4.31
C TYR A 16 7.22 -11.81 4.50
N TYR A 17 6.64 -12.38 3.44
CA TYR A 17 5.38 -13.11 3.53
C TYR A 17 5.48 -14.26 4.54
N TYR A 18 6.49 -15.14 4.42
CA TYR A 18 6.61 -16.30 5.31
C TYR A 18 7.00 -15.91 6.74
N SER A 19 7.79 -14.86 6.94
CA SER A 19 8.12 -14.38 8.28
C SER A 19 6.90 -13.76 9.00
N SER A 20 6.01 -13.09 8.26
CA SER A 20 4.79 -12.47 8.82
C SER A 20 3.59 -13.45 8.91
N PHE A 21 3.64 -14.58 8.20
CA PHE A 21 2.53 -15.53 8.11
C PHE A 21 2.12 -16.14 9.47
N PHE A 22 3.07 -16.24 10.41
CA PHE A 22 2.86 -16.83 11.73
C PHE A 22 2.48 -15.81 12.81
N PHE A 23 2.29 -14.54 12.47
CA PHE A 23 1.81 -13.55 13.42
C PHE A 23 0.39 -13.87 13.93
N PRO A 24 0.03 -13.38 15.14
CA PRO A 24 -1.33 -13.44 15.65
C PRO A 24 -2.33 -12.89 14.61
N PRO A 25 -3.54 -13.46 14.50
CA PRO A 25 -4.45 -13.18 13.38
C PRO A 25 -4.68 -11.69 13.07
N LYS A 26 -4.91 -10.86 14.09
CA LYS A 26 -5.13 -9.41 13.93
C LYS A 26 -3.89 -8.69 13.42
N VAL A 27 -2.71 -9.01 13.98
CA VAL A 27 -1.45 -8.39 13.55
C VAL A 27 -1.10 -8.82 12.13
N LYS A 28 -1.30 -10.10 11.80
CA LYS A 28 -1.09 -10.61 10.45
C LYS A 28 -1.94 -9.87 9.43
N GLU A 29 -3.22 -9.67 9.72
CA GLU A 29 -4.12 -8.95 8.81
C GLU A 29 -3.66 -7.50 8.59
N ASP A 30 -3.27 -6.81 9.66
CA ASP A 30 -2.76 -5.43 9.57
C ASP A 30 -1.50 -5.36 8.71
N VAL A 31 -0.54 -6.26 8.93
CA VAL A 31 0.72 -6.31 8.16
C VAL A 31 0.45 -6.62 6.69
N PHE A 32 -0.50 -7.49 6.39
CA PHE A 32 -0.84 -7.84 5.00
C PHE A 32 -1.48 -6.67 4.26
N LYS A 33 -2.40 -5.93 4.90
CA LYS A 33 -3.01 -4.72 4.34
C LYS A 33 -1.95 -3.64 4.12
N LEU A 34 -1.13 -3.35 5.14
CA LEU A 34 -0.04 -2.38 5.07
C LEU A 34 0.93 -2.71 3.94
N TYR A 35 1.47 -3.93 3.92
CA TYR A 35 2.47 -4.31 2.93
C TYR A 35 1.91 -4.29 1.51
N SER A 36 0.67 -4.74 1.31
CA SER A 36 0.07 -4.74 -0.02
C SER A 36 -0.13 -3.32 -0.56
N PHE A 37 -0.48 -2.36 0.30
CA PHE A 37 -0.61 -0.95 -0.09
C PHE A 37 0.73 -0.40 -0.57
N VAL A 38 1.78 -0.49 0.25
CA VAL A 38 3.10 0.05 -0.12
C VAL A 38 3.68 -0.68 -1.33
N ARG A 39 3.46 -2.00 -1.45
CA ARG A 39 3.98 -2.77 -2.58
C ARG A 39 3.35 -2.37 -3.91
N VAL A 40 2.05 -2.07 -3.92
CA VAL A 40 1.37 -1.65 -5.15
C VAL A 40 1.83 -0.26 -5.59
N ALA A 41 2.03 0.67 -4.65
CA ALA A 41 2.59 1.99 -4.98
C ALA A 41 4.01 1.88 -5.58
N ASP A 42 4.85 1.05 -4.98
CA ASP A 42 6.23 0.73 -5.41
C ASP A 42 6.23 0.07 -6.81
N ASP A 43 5.34 -0.91 -7.05
CA ASP A 43 5.22 -1.56 -8.36
C ASP A 43 4.87 -0.58 -9.49
N PHE A 44 4.14 0.52 -9.22
CA PHE A 44 3.84 1.50 -10.28
C PHE A 44 5.08 2.22 -10.79
N VAL A 45 6.08 2.44 -9.95
CA VAL A 45 7.28 3.22 -10.27
C VAL A 45 8.47 2.33 -10.63
N ASP A 46 8.48 1.09 -10.15
CA ASP A 46 9.52 0.09 -10.47
C ASP A 46 9.28 -0.67 -11.78
N THR A 47 8.03 -0.72 -12.26
CA THR A 47 7.71 -1.45 -13.50
C THR A 47 8.20 -0.72 -14.75
N ILE A 48 8.52 -1.48 -15.80
CA ILE A 48 8.94 -0.94 -17.10
C ILE A 48 7.96 -1.41 -18.18
N PRO A 49 7.25 -0.49 -18.87
CA PRO A 49 7.22 0.96 -18.62
C PRO A 49 6.54 1.30 -17.27
N GLN A 50 6.96 2.42 -16.68
CA GLN A 50 6.36 2.92 -15.44
C GLN A 50 4.88 3.23 -15.63
N LYS A 51 4.09 3.04 -14.58
CA LYS A 51 2.63 3.19 -14.56
C LYS A 51 2.22 4.49 -13.86
N LYS A 52 2.59 5.60 -14.51
CA LYS A 52 2.47 6.94 -13.96
C LYS A 52 1.01 7.31 -13.67
N GLU A 53 0.12 7.07 -14.63
CA GLU A 53 -1.30 7.39 -14.50
C GLU A 53 -1.94 6.61 -13.35
N GLU A 54 -1.63 5.30 -13.24
CA GLU A 54 -2.16 4.46 -12.15
C GLU A 54 -1.62 4.89 -10.78
N PHE A 55 -0.36 5.32 -10.69
CA PHE A 55 0.19 5.88 -9.45
C PHE A 55 -0.59 7.11 -8.98
N TYR A 56 -0.87 8.07 -9.88
CA TYR A 56 -1.61 9.28 -9.52
C TYR A 56 -3.07 9.00 -9.15
N GLU A 57 -3.74 8.09 -9.85
CA GLU A 57 -5.08 7.66 -9.47
C GLU A 57 -5.09 6.95 -8.10
N PHE A 58 -4.10 6.11 -7.82
CA PHE A 58 -3.93 5.47 -6.51
C PHE A 58 -3.73 6.49 -5.39
N ARG A 59 -2.84 7.47 -5.60
CA ARG A 59 -2.59 8.57 -4.64
C ARG A 59 -3.86 9.39 -4.40
N LYS A 60 -4.58 9.76 -5.46
CA LYS A 60 -5.82 10.53 -5.36
C LYS A 60 -6.92 9.78 -4.60
N LEU A 61 -7.03 8.47 -4.79
CA LEU A 61 -7.96 7.64 -4.01
C LEU A 61 -7.55 7.60 -2.54
N TYR A 62 -6.27 7.46 -2.23
CA TYR A 62 -5.78 7.55 -0.86
C TYR A 62 -6.08 8.93 -0.22
N GLU A 63 -5.88 10.01 -0.94
CA GLU A 63 -6.19 11.37 -0.46
C GLU A 63 -7.68 11.52 -0.12
N ARG A 64 -8.58 10.97 -0.94
CA ARG A 64 -10.02 10.92 -0.62
C ARG A 64 -10.33 10.10 0.63
N SER A 65 -9.58 9.04 0.90
CA SER A 65 -9.76 8.23 2.11
C SER A 65 -9.30 8.94 3.39
N LEU A 66 -8.39 9.91 3.29
CA LEU A 66 -8.04 10.81 4.41
C LEU A 66 -9.22 11.70 4.81
N GLU A 67 -10.09 12.06 3.86
CA GLU A 67 -11.32 12.85 4.11
C GLU A 67 -12.46 12.01 4.71
N GLY A 68 -12.21 10.72 4.99
CA GLY A 68 -13.18 9.79 5.56
C GLY A 68 -14.06 9.10 4.51
N GLU A 69 -13.77 9.27 3.23
CA GLU A 69 -14.52 8.62 2.15
C GLU A 69 -14.20 7.11 2.07
N LYS A 70 -15.21 6.29 1.82
CA LYS A 70 -15.02 4.91 1.35
C LYS A 70 -14.82 4.91 -0.15
N THR A 71 -13.59 4.60 -0.57
CA THR A 71 -13.16 4.72 -1.95
C THR A 71 -13.67 3.58 -2.84
N GLY A 72 -14.03 2.45 -2.23
CA GLY A 72 -14.39 1.21 -2.94
C GLY A 72 -13.17 0.43 -3.42
N ASP A 73 -11.97 0.99 -3.31
CA ASP A 73 -10.73 0.28 -3.55
C ASP A 73 -10.34 -0.51 -2.30
N ILE A 74 -10.16 -1.82 -2.46
CA ILE A 74 -9.87 -2.74 -1.36
C ILE A 74 -8.53 -2.41 -0.69
N LEU A 75 -7.52 -2.00 -1.44
CA LEU A 75 -6.20 -1.68 -0.90
C LEU A 75 -6.23 -0.38 -0.11
N ILE A 76 -6.84 0.66 -0.69
CA ILE A 76 -6.97 1.96 -0.03
C ILE A 76 -7.83 1.85 1.22
N ASP A 77 -9.04 1.28 1.13
CA ASP A 77 -9.96 1.19 2.27
C ASP A 77 -9.42 0.26 3.36
N GLY A 78 -8.72 -0.81 2.97
CA GLY A 78 -8.07 -1.72 3.92
C GLY A 78 -6.88 -1.10 4.63
N PHE A 79 -6.04 -0.35 3.91
CA PHE A 79 -4.94 0.39 4.52
C PHE A 79 -5.44 1.50 5.43
N SER A 80 -6.47 2.25 5.01
CA SER A 80 -7.08 3.31 5.82
C SER A 80 -7.63 2.78 7.14
N ASP A 81 -8.27 1.61 7.15
CA ASP A 81 -8.68 0.91 8.38
C ASP A 81 -7.48 0.62 9.31
N VAL A 82 -6.34 0.19 8.78
CA VAL A 82 -5.14 -0.06 9.58
C VAL A 82 -4.57 1.24 10.12
N ARG A 83 -4.43 2.26 9.27
CA ARG A 83 -3.95 3.61 9.63
C ARG A 83 -4.75 4.16 10.81
N ASP A 84 -6.08 4.16 10.71
CA ASP A 84 -6.96 4.75 11.72
C ASP A 84 -6.94 3.96 13.03
N ARG A 85 -6.96 2.62 12.96
CA ARG A 85 -6.91 1.78 14.18
C ARG A 85 -5.56 1.79 14.88
N ARG A 86 -4.48 2.11 14.16
CA ARG A 86 -3.11 2.11 14.68
C ARG A 86 -2.55 3.50 14.89
N ASP A 87 -3.35 4.54 14.63
CA ASP A 87 -3.00 5.95 14.81
C ASP A 87 -1.69 6.33 14.09
N PHE A 88 -1.60 5.94 12.82
CA PHE A 88 -0.44 6.30 11.99
C PHE A 88 -0.48 7.79 11.67
N ASP A 89 0.68 8.45 11.80
CA ASP A 89 0.86 9.82 11.35
C ASP A 89 0.71 9.88 9.81
N PRO A 90 -0.25 10.65 9.27
CA PRO A 90 -0.45 10.78 7.83
C PRO A 90 0.81 11.24 7.09
N SER A 91 1.68 12.02 7.74
CA SER A 91 2.92 12.53 7.14
C SER A 91 3.90 11.41 6.73
N TRP A 92 3.82 10.24 7.37
CA TRP A 92 4.63 9.09 6.97
C TRP A 92 4.23 8.57 5.59
N ILE A 93 2.94 8.62 5.28
CA ILE A 93 2.41 8.10 4.02
C ILE A 93 2.59 9.14 2.92
N ASP A 94 2.43 10.42 3.25
CA ASP A 94 2.77 11.52 2.34
C ASP A 94 4.25 11.47 1.94
N ALA A 95 5.14 11.29 2.93
CA ALA A 95 6.58 11.16 2.66
C ALA A 95 6.88 9.94 1.77
N PHE A 96 6.24 8.80 2.03
CA PHE A 96 6.38 7.61 1.20
C PHE A 96 5.90 7.85 -0.23
N LEU A 97 4.69 8.38 -0.44
CA LEU A 97 4.13 8.63 -1.76
C LEU A 97 4.94 9.68 -2.53
N ASN A 98 5.45 10.72 -1.87
CA ASN A 98 6.35 11.70 -2.49
C ASN A 98 7.69 11.06 -2.93
N SER A 99 8.20 10.09 -2.18
CA SER A 99 9.38 9.32 -2.59
C SER A 99 9.10 8.52 -3.86
N MET A 100 7.97 7.78 -3.91
CA MET A 100 7.57 7.03 -5.10
C MET A 100 7.37 7.95 -6.31
N GLU A 101 6.71 9.10 -6.12
CA GLU A 101 6.51 10.07 -7.19
C GLU A 101 7.85 10.57 -7.77
N SER A 102 8.88 10.72 -6.94
CA SER A 102 10.20 11.15 -7.39
C SER A 102 10.85 10.14 -8.35
N ASP A 103 10.65 8.84 -8.09
CA ASP A 103 11.19 7.75 -8.92
C ASP A 103 10.55 7.66 -10.32
N LEU A 104 9.39 8.30 -10.54
CA LEU A 104 8.79 8.44 -11.88
C LEU A 104 9.59 9.34 -12.83
N TYR A 105 10.50 10.15 -12.30
CA TYR A 105 11.27 11.13 -13.07
C TYR A 105 12.77 10.98 -12.88
N ILE A 106 13.20 10.47 -11.73
CA ILE A 106 14.60 10.25 -11.41
C ILE A 106 14.94 8.80 -11.73
N SER A 107 15.44 8.58 -12.94
CA SER A 107 16.05 7.30 -13.28
C SER A 107 17.46 7.25 -12.68
N SER A 108 17.69 6.34 -11.73
CA SER A 108 19.04 5.99 -11.26
C SER A 108 19.78 5.12 -12.27
#